data_AF-A0A8J6IXY7-F1
#
_entry.id   AF-A0A8J6IXY7-F1
#
_cell.length_a   1.000
_cell.length_b   1.000
_cell.length_c   1.000
_cell.angle_alpha   90.00
_cell.angle_beta   90.00
_cell.angle_gamma   90.00
#
_symmetry.space_group_name_H-M   'P 1'
#
loop_
_entity.id
_entity.type
_entity.pdbx_description
1 polymer ?
#
loop_
_entity_poly.entity_id
_entity_poly.type
_entity_poly.pdbx_seq_one_letter_code
_entity_poly.pdbx_strand_id
1 'polypeptide(L)'
;MTLHFVFEQWLSELESELNLVEASDINEEANGNLFTFAILTLDPTPLNTEQIEDFISKCLHIYQAKNTGLAKVFYCWLDEQAGQIRTSAISASHNKLPFRCNLKSCSSSELAYSIKSNESGLFSCRQLNVWQHVI
;
A
#
# COMPACT_ATOMS: atom_id res chain seq x y z
N MET A 1 -16.24 9.11 14.28
CA MET A 1 -15.58 9.68 13.08
C MET A 1 -15.98 8.79 11.91
N THR A 2 -16.44 9.34 10.78
CA THR A 2 -16.87 8.47 9.66
C THR A 2 -15.66 7.88 8.94
N LEU A 3 -15.80 6.69 8.36
CA LEU A 3 -14.74 6.02 7.59
C LEU A 3 -14.14 6.93 6.50
N HIS A 4 -15.00 7.68 5.80
CA HIS A 4 -14.58 8.65 4.79
C HIS A 4 -13.65 9.73 5.37
N PHE A 5 -13.97 10.28 6.54
CA PHE A 5 -13.12 11.28 7.19
C PHE A 5 -11.74 10.73 7.54
N VAL A 6 -11.67 9.46 7.99
CA VAL A 6 -10.39 8.82 8.32
C VAL A 6 -9.52 8.66 7.07
N PHE A 7 -10.09 8.20 5.95
CA PHE A 7 -9.35 8.05 4.70
C PHE A 7 -8.86 9.40 4.15
N GLU A 8 -9.69 10.43 4.16
CA GLU A 8 -9.26 11.76 3.70
C GLU A 8 -8.17 12.36 4.62
N GLN A 9 -8.25 12.14 5.93
CA GLN A 9 -7.18 12.54 6.85
C GLN A 9 -5.87 11.80 6.54
N TRP A 10 -5.91 10.48 6.38
CA TRP A 10 -4.73 9.68 6.04
C TRP A 10 -4.12 10.06 4.69
N LEU A 11 -4.94 10.39 3.69
CA LEU A 11 -4.47 10.87 2.40
C LEU A 11 -3.79 12.24 2.53
N SER A 12 -4.35 13.14 3.33
CA SER A 12 -3.73 14.44 3.61
C SER A 12 -2.40 14.28 4.34
N GLU A 13 -2.31 13.35 5.30
CA GLU A 13 -1.07 13.02 6.01
C GLU A 13 -0.03 12.48 5.03
N LEU A 14 -0.39 11.46 4.23
CA LEU A 14 0.47 10.91 3.17
C LEU A 14 0.95 12.00 2.20
N GLU A 15 0.07 12.85 1.70
CA GLU A 15 0.44 13.92 0.77
C GLU A 15 1.41 14.93 1.40
N SER A 16 1.24 15.24 2.69
CA SER A 16 2.09 16.19 3.39
C SER A 16 3.46 15.62 3.77
N GLU A 17 3.51 14.35 4.16
CA GLU A 17 4.70 13.72 4.76
C GLU A 17 5.51 12.89 3.77
N LEU A 18 4.90 12.40 2.68
CA LEU A 18 5.60 11.58 1.70
C LEU A 18 6.70 12.39 1.01
N ASN A 19 7.93 11.97 1.26
CA ASN A 19 9.13 12.43 0.59
C ASN A 19 9.90 11.22 0.06
N LEU A 20 9.81 10.99 -1.26
CA LEU A 20 10.40 9.82 -1.87
C LEU A 20 11.92 9.89 -1.86
N VAL A 21 12.55 8.89 -1.25
CA VAL A 21 13.98 8.70 -1.25
C VAL A 21 14.40 7.69 -2.32
N GLU A 22 15.65 7.80 -2.73
CA GLU A 22 16.36 6.81 -3.55
C GLU A 22 17.53 6.27 -2.72
N ALA A 23 17.68 4.94 -2.68
CA ALA A 23 18.79 4.30 -2.01
C ALA A 23 19.31 3.11 -2.81
N SER A 24 20.59 2.81 -2.66
CA SER A 24 21.20 1.64 -3.31
C SER A 24 20.76 0.32 -2.69
N ASP A 25 20.40 0.31 -1.40
CA ASP A 25 19.79 -0.84 -0.74
C ASP A 25 18.26 -0.77 -0.89
N ILE A 26 17.68 -1.83 -1.46
CA ILE A 26 16.24 -1.92 -1.70
C ILE A 26 15.41 -1.81 -0.41
N ASN A 27 15.91 -2.32 0.73
CA ASN A 27 15.19 -2.27 1.99
C ASN A 27 15.27 -0.88 2.62
N GLU A 28 16.41 -0.21 2.49
CA GLU A 28 16.55 1.19 2.91
C GLU A 28 15.58 2.09 2.14
N GLU A 29 15.52 1.95 0.80
CA GLU A 29 14.58 2.70 -0.04
C GLU A 29 13.13 2.37 0.32
N ALA A 30 12.80 1.09 0.44
CA ALA A 30 11.45 0.64 0.77
C ALA A 30 10.97 1.18 2.13
N ASN A 31 11.83 1.17 3.14
CA ASN A 31 11.52 1.67 4.48
C ASN A 31 11.42 3.21 4.50
N GLY A 32 12.29 3.91 3.78
CA GLY A 32 12.23 5.37 3.66
C GLY A 32 10.97 5.86 2.96
N ASN A 33 10.43 5.05 2.05
CA ASN A 33 9.21 5.35 1.28
C ASN A 33 7.96 4.68 1.85
N LEU A 34 8.02 4.07 3.04
CA LEU A 34 6.90 3.32 3.61
C LEU A 34 5.87 4.25 4.27
N PHE A 35 4.60 4.06 3.94
CA PHE A 35 3.47 4.64 4.69
C PHE A 35 2.50 3.56 5.12
N THR A 36 2.00 3.66 6.36
CA THR A 36 1.17 2.61 6.99
C THR A 36 -0.14 3.18 7.52
N PHE A 37 -1.24 2.48 7.29
CA PHE A 37 -2.57 2.87 7.70
C PHE A 37 -3.21 1.78 8.57
N ALA A 38 -3.58 2.09 9.81
CA ALA A 38 -4.12 1.11 10.75
C ALA A 38 -5.62 0.88 10.52
N ILE A 39 -6.00 -0.29 10.02
CA ILE A 39 -7.41 -0.61 9.75
C ILE A 39 -8.16 -1.14 10.96
N LEU A 40 -7.46 -1.74 11.95
CA LEU A 40 -8.08 -2.25 13.18
C LEU A 40 -8.68 -1.16 14.08
N THR A 41 -8.29 0.10 13.87
CA THR A 41 -8.83 1.25 14.60
C THR A 41 -10.12 1.81 13.99
N LEU A 42 -10.55 1.28 12.84
CA LEU A 42 -11.79 1.70 12.22
C LEU A 42 -12.95 1.10 13.04
N ASP A 43 -13.84 1.99 13.50
CA ASP A 43 -15.10 1.67 14.20
C ASP A 43 -15.86 0.55 13.44
N PRO A 44 -16.82 -0.18 14.04
CA PRO A 44 -17.43 -1.40 13.46
C PRO A 44 -18.32 -1.14 12.24
N THR A 45 -18.17 0.01 11.58
CA THR A 45 -18.75 0.29 10.27
C THR A 45 -18.12 -0.66 9.25
N PRO A 46 -18.93 -1.46 8.53
CA PRO A 46 -18.39 -2.37 7.53
C PRO A 46 -17.68 -1.58 6.42
N LEU A 47 -16.41 -1.90 6.20
CA LEU A 47 -15.61 -1.38 5.09
C LEU A 47 -16.25 -1.78 3.75
N ASN A 48 -16.58 -0.80 2.90
CA ASN A 48 -16.95 -1.05 1.51
C ASN A 48 -15.67 -1.27 0.69
N THR A 49 -15.66 -2.33 -0.13
CA THR A 49 -14.57 -2.64 -1.06
C THR A 49 -14.29 -1.49 -2.01
N GLU A 50 -15.33 -0.82 -2.53
CA GLU A 50 -15.16 0.33 -3.45
C GLU A 50 -14.46 1.51 -2.79
N GLN A 51 -14.75 1.77 -1.50
CA GLN A 51 -14.09 2.83 -0.75
C GLN A 51 -12.63 2.51 -0.46
N ILE A 52 -12.31 1.25 -0.19
CA ILE A 52 -10.93 0.79 -0.03
C ILE A 52 -10.18 0.91 -1.36
N GLU A 53 -10.80 0.49 -2.47
CA GLU A 53 -10.20 0.57 -3.80
C GLU A 53 -9.92 2.01 -4.23
N ASP A 54 -10.88 2.92 -4.00
CA ASP A 54 -10.67 4.36 -4.21
C ASP A 54 -9.52 4.90 -3.35
N PHE A 55 -9.48 4.53 -2.07
CA PHE A 55 -8.43 4.94 -1.14
C PHE A 55 -7.02 4.51 -1.59
N ILE A 56 -6.82 3.22 -1.93
CA ILE A 56 -5.50 2.73 -2.38
C ILE A 56 -5.12 3.34 -3.74
N SER A 57 -6.10 3.63 -4.60
CA SER A 57 -5.87 4.32 -5.88
C SER A 57 -5.44 5.77 -5.69
N LYS A 58 -6.05 6.48 -4.73
CA LYS A 58 -5.59 7.83 -4.34
C LYS A 58 -4.19 7.81 -3.74
N CYS A 59 -3.84 6.78 -2.96
CA CYS A 59 -2.46 6.61 -2.49
C CYS A 59 -1.48 6.50 -3.67
N LEU A 60 -1.76 5.64 -4.66
CA LEU A 60 -0.96 5.53 -5.88
C LEU A 60 -0.77 6.90 -6.57
N HIS A 61 -1.85 7.67 -6.72
CA HIS A 61 -1.77 9.00 -7.33
C HIS A 61 -0.90 9.99 -6.54
N ILE A 62 -0.93 9.94 -5.21
CA ILE A 62 -0.06 10.77 -4.37
C ILE A 62 1.42 10.37 -4.57
N TYR A 63 1.73 9.07 -4.56
CA TYR A 63 3.09 8.61 -4.86
C TYR A 63 3.55 9.03 -6.25
N GLN A 64 2.67 8.91 -7.26
CA GLN A 64 2.95 9.34 -8.62
C GLN A 64 3.20 10.85 -8.72
N ALA A 65 2.41 11.67 -8.04
CA ALA A 65 2.58 13.13 -8.04
C ALA A 65 3.86 13.56 -7.32
N LYS A 66 4.31 12.81 -6.30
CA LYS A 66 5.56 13.05 -5.57
C LYS A 66 6.78 12.50 -6.29
N ASN A 67 6.61 11.62 -7.28
CA ASN A 67 7.73 11.06 -8.03
C ASN A 67 8.21 12.04 -9.11
N THR A 68 9.28 12.79 -8.79
CA THR A 68 9.94 13.68 -9.76
C THR A 68 11.22 13.07 -10.36
N GLY A 69 11.57 11.86 -9.94
CA GLY A 69 12.85 11.21 -10.24
C GLY A 69 12.74 10.15 -11.33
N LEU A 70 13.52 9.08 -11.16
CA LEU A 70 13.47 7.92 -12.06
C LEU A 70 12.18 7.12 -11.84
N ALA A 71 11.88 6.23 -12.80
CA ALA A 71 10.74 5.33 -12.69
C ALA A 71 10.83 4.49 -11.39
N LYS A 72 9.74 4.46 -10.64
CA LYS A 72 9.59 3.66 -9.43
C LYS A 72 8.46 2.65 -9.59
N VAL A 73 8.49 1.61 -8.78
CA VAL A 73 7.39 0.66 -8.62
C VAL A 73 6.73 0.98 -7.30
N PHE A 74 5.53 1.56 -7.36
CA PHE A 74 4.61 1.62 -6.23
C PHE A 74 4.05 0.23 -5.95
N TYR A 75 3.88 -0.12 -4.68
CA TYR A 75 3.22 -1.35 -4.28
C TYR A 75 2.45 -1.18 -2.97
N CYS A 76 1.35 -1.90 -2.86
CA CYS A 76 0.43 -1.88 -1.73
C CYS A 76 0.08 -3.31 -1.31
N TRP A 77 -0.01 -3.57 -0.01
CA TRP A 77 -0.38 -4.86 0.55
C TRP A 77 -1.08 -4.72 1.90
N LEU A 78 -1.80 -5.78 2.29
CA LEU A 78 -2.33 -5.94 3.63
C LEU A 78 -1.30 -6.66 4.51
N ASP A 79 -0.84 -6.00 5.58
CA ASP A 79 -0.22 -6.68 6.71
C ASP A 79 -1.33 -7.15 7.67
N GLU A 80 -1.76 -8.40 7.49
CA GLU A 80 -2.84 -9.02 8.25
C GLU A 80 -2.50 -9.17 9.75
N GLN A 81 -1.22 -9.36 10.10
CA GLN A 81 -0.80 -9.50 11.50
C GLN A 81 -0.83 -8.18 12.24
N ALA A 82 -0.42 -7.10 11.56
CA ALA A 82 -0.49 -5.76 12.12
C ALA A 82 -1.88 -5.11 11.96
N GLY A 83 -2.74 -5.68 11.10
CA GLY A 83 -4.00 -5.08 10.71
C GLY A 83 -3.78 -3.71 10.08
N GLN A 84 -2.87 -3.66 9.10
CA GLN A 84 -2.44 -2.43 8.44
C GLN A 84 -2.49 -2.57 6.92
N ILE A 85 -2.93 -1.52 6.23
CA ILE A 85 -2.61 -1.33 4.81
C ILE A 85 -1.24 -0.67 4.76
N ARG A 86 -0.35 -1.18 3.92
CA ARG A 86 0.99 -0.60 3.73
C ARG A 86 1.20 -0.26 2.28
N THR A 87 1.80 0.90 2.05
CA THR A 87 2.21 1.38 0.73
C THR A 87 3.68 1.74 0.76
N SER A 88 4.37 1.52 -0.34
CA SER A 88 5.75 1.99 -0.52
C SER A 88 6.06 2.07 -2.02
N ALA A 89 7.18 2.70 -2.34
CA ALA A 89 7.72 2.73 -3.68
C ALA A 89 9.23 2.51 -3.67
N ILE A 90 9.74 1.81 -4.68
CA ILE A 90 11.18 1.59 -4.86
C ILE A 90 11.57 1.83 -6.30
N SER A 91 12.84 2.14 -6.55
CA SER A 91 13.36 2.36 -7.90
C SER A 91 13.17 1.11 -8.77
N ALA A 92 12.68 1.29 -9.99
CA ALA A 92 12.44 0.19 -10.92
C ALA A 92 13.73 -0.58 -11.26
N SER A 93 14.89 0.07 -11.10
CA SER A 93 16.22 -0.51 -11.27
C SER A 93 16.53 -1.68 -10.31
N HIS A 94 15.82 -1.82 -9.19
CA HIS A 94 15.99 -2.97 -8.28
C HIS A 94 15.48 -4.29 -8.88
N ASN A 95 14.61 -4.24 -9.89
CA ASN A 95 14.04 -5.39 -10.61
C ASN A 95 13.31 -6.45 -9.74
N LYS A 96 13.01 -6.14 -8.48
CA LYS A 96 12.24 -7.00 -7.54
C LYS A 96 11.65 -6.15 -6.42
N LEU A 97 10.67 -6.67 -5.70
CA LEU A 97 10.13 -6.07 -4.47
C LEU A 97 10.88 -6.60 -3.21
N PRO A 98 10.88 -5.86 -2.08
CA PRO A 98 11.67 -6.19 -0.88
C PRO A 98 11.01 -7.26 0.01
N PHE A 99 10.36 -8.26 -0.58
CA PHE A 99 9.70 -9.33 0.15
C PHE A 99 10.55 -10.61 0.14
N ARG A 100 10.48 -11.37 1.24
CA ARG A 100 11.14 -12.67 1.39
C ARG A 100 10.18 -13.85 1.22
N CYS A 101 8.94 -13.57 0.83
CA CYS A 101 7.90 -14.57 0.57
C CYS A 101 7.53 -14.58 -0.92
N ASN A 102 6.73 -15.58 -1.31
CA ASN A 102 6.14 -15.62 -2.64
C ASN A 102 5.09 -14.52 -2.78
N LEU A 103 5.13 -13.82 -3.91
CA LEU A 103 4.18 -12.76 -4.21
C LEU A 103 3.16 -13.22 -5.24
N LYS A 104 1.91 -12.83 -5.02
CA LYS A 104 0.86 -12.91 -6.01
C LYS A 104 0.52 -11.48 -6.44
N SER A 105 0.81 -11.16 -7.70
CA SER A 105 0.33 -9.92 -8.29
C SER A 105 -1.19 -9.98 -8.37
N CYS A 106 -1.86 -8.94 -7.90
CA CYS A 106 -3.33 -8.85 -7.88
C CYS A 106 -3.79 -7.48 -8.41
N SER A 107 -5.07 -7.35 -8.75
CA SER A 107 -5.68 -6.07 -9.08
C SER A 107 -5.96 -5.23 -7.82
N SER A 108 -6.25 -3.94 -8.01
CA SER A 108 -6.74 -3.05 -6.95
C SER A 108 -8.00 -3.60 -6.27
N SER A 109 -8.94 -4.12 -7.06
CA SER A 109 -10.18 -4.72 -6.57
C SER A 109 -9.95 -6.00 -5.77
N GLU A 110 -9.02 -6.86 -6.18
CA GLU A 110 -8.62 -8.05 -5.43
C GLU A 110 -7.96 -7.67 -4.10
N LEU A 111 -7.07 -6.68 -4.10
CA LEU A 111 -6.45 -6.20 -2.86
C LEU A 111 -7.48 -5.55 -1.92
N ALA A 112 -8.40 -4.75 -2.46
CA ALA A 112 -9.48 -4.15 -1.68
C ALA A 112 -10.39 -5.21 -1.04
N TYR A 113 -10.67 -6.30 -1.76
CA TYR A 113 -11.37 -7.46 -1.20
C TYR A 113 -10.57 -8.10 -0.07
N SER A 114 -9.26 -8.36 -0.27
CA SER A 114 -8.35 -8.88 0.76
C SER A 114 -8.33 -8.02 2.03
N ILE A 115 -8.28 -6.69 1.90
CA ILE A 115 -8.32 -5.76 3.04
C ILE A 115 -9.65 -5.88 3.78
N LYS A 116 -10.77 -5.94 3.06
CA LYS A 116 -12.11 -6.07 3.66
C LYS A 116 -12.29 -7.41 4.37
N SER A 117 -11.82 -8.51 3.79
CA SER A 117 -11.89 -9.85 4.40
C SER A 117 -10.82 -10.10 5.46
N ASN A 118 -9.89 -9.15 5.64
CA ASN A 118 -8.70 -9.28 6.45
C ASN A 118 -7.91 -10.56 6.11
N GLU A 119 -7.68 -10.80 4.83
CA GLU A 119 -7.03 -12.00 4.30
C GLU A 119 -5.98 -11.61 3.26
N SER A 120 -4.71 -11.64 3.67
CA SER A 120 -3.57 -11.19 2.87
C SER A 120 -3.14 -12.17 1.76
N GLY A 121 -3.69 -13.38 1.76
CA GLY A 121 -3.22 -14.51 0.95
C GLY A 121 -2.05 -15.28 1.59
N LEU A 122 -1.27 -14.64 2.48
CA LEU A 122 -0.03 -15.23 2.98
C LEU A 122 -0.29 -16.46 3.87
N PHE A 123 -1.31 -16.43 4.71
CA PHE A 123 -1.67 -17.53 5.61
C PHE A 123 -2.59 -18.57 4.97
N SER A 124 -3.39 -18.16 3.98
CA SER A 124 -4.37 -19.01 3.29
C SER A 124 -3.76 -19.78 2.12
N CYS A 125 -2.99 -19.13 1.26
CA CYS A 125 -2.45 -19.68 0.01
C CYS A 125 -0.92 -19.58 -0.11
N ARG A 126 -0.22 -19.13 0.95
CA ARG A 126 1.26 -19.00 1.03
C ARG A 126 1.85 -18.01 0.02
N GLN A 127 1.04 -17.09 -0.50
CA GLN A 127 1.47 -16.01 -1.38
C GLN A 127 0.86 -14.70 -0.88
N LEU A 128 1.69 -13.66 -0.74
CA LEU A 128 1.21 -12.34 -0.36
C LEU A 128 0.58 -11.65 -1.57
N ASN A 129 -0.69 -11.24 -1.45
CA ASN A 129 -1.35 -10.41 -2.44
C ASN A 129 -0.70 -9.02 -2.44
N VAL A 130 -0.13 -8.61 -3.56
CA VAL A 130 0.48 -7.30 -3.75
C VAL A 130 -0.11 -6.67 -5.01
N TRP A 131 -0.62 -5.46 -4.87
CA TRP A 131 -1.00 -4.62 -5.99
C TRP A 131 0.15 -3.65 -6.26
N GLN A 132 0.60 -3.54 -7.52
CA GLN A 132 1.77 -2.74 -7.88
C GLN A 132 1.61 -2.02 -9.22
N HIS A 133 2.23 -0.85 -9.35
CA HIS A 133 2.21 -0.03 -10.56
C HIS A 133 3.55 0.71 -10.73
N VAL A 134 3.98 0.86 -11.99
CA VAL A 134 5.11 1.74 -12.32
C VAL A 134 4.61 3.19 -12.31
N ILE A 135 5.34 4.06 -11.61
CA ILE A 135 5.09 5.50 -11.45
C ILE A 135 6.35 6.33 -11.74
#